data_AF-A0A8T5T9M2-F1
#
_entry.id   AF-A0A8T5T9M2-F1
#
_cell.length_a   1.000
_cell.length_b   1.000
_cell.length_c   1.000
_cell.angle_alpha   90.00
_cell.angle_beta   90.00
_cell.angle_gamma   90.00
#
_symmetry.space_group_name_H-M   'P 1'
#
loop_
_entity.id
_entity.type
_entity.pdbx_description
1 polymer ?
#
loop_
_entity_poly.entity_id
_entity_poly.type
_entity_poly.pdbx_seq_one_letter_code
_entity_poly.pdbx_strand_id
1 'polypeptide(L)'
;SIDTSLAIHKDIFNKKKLPLLIQHGFLTFGGKKLSGSSGSGMPVSEFPKILEPETFLYKIYRNNLRTDFDFKVDFDVPSVASEYDKAEELFYEEVEIEHKKTREKTVKAYELAQIEKNPETKPIRIDYGHLATMMQVCLFDKKQVINKLKKAHLLPENISDKDMELFNGRYEKVKYWIENFANENLKFKIVENPNCEDVKTIEKTVLEQLISAIKEIPEGYQGDDITQDLYNAAKAVDLKPTLFFRAIYKTILGRKSGPRAGTLIDALGKEEVTRLLGKALDCF
;
A
#
# COMPACT_ATOMS: atom_id res chain seq x y z
N SER A 1 37.55 17.30 -12.56
CA SER A 1 36.83 16.02 -12.76
C SER A 1 37.16 15.07 -11.61
N ILE A 2 36.52 13.90 -11.54
CA ILE A 2 36.90 12.83 -10.58
C ILE A 2 38.41 12.54 -10.66
N ASP A 3 38.95 12.43 -11.88
CA ASP A 3 40.37 12.14 -12.10
C ASP A 3 41.29 13.22 -11.52
N THR A 4 40.91 14.50 -11.65
CA THR A 4 41.64 15.61 -11.03
C THR A 4 41.66 15.48 -9.51
N SER A 5 40.51 15.18 -8.89
CA SER A 5 40.42 15.04 -7.43
C SER A 5 41.23 13.85 -6.91
N LEU A 6 41.26 12.75 -7.65
CA LEU A 6 42.09 11.58 -7.32
C LEU A 6 43.59 11.89 -7.47
N ALA A 7 43.98 12.61 -8.52
CA ALA A 7 45.37 13.07 -8.71
C ALA A 7 45.83 13.98 -7.57
N ILE A 8 45.00 14.94 -7.14
CA ILE A 8 45.30 15.81 -5.97
C ILE A 8 45.54 14.97 -4.70
N HIS A 9 44.70 13.97 -4.43
CA HIS A 9 44.87 13.11 -3.26
C HIS A 9 46.18 12.32 -3.29
N LYS A 10 46.56 11.83 -4.47
CA LYS A 10 47.77 11.05 -4.66
C LYS A 10 49.02 11.90 -4.64
N ASP A 11 49.05 12.96 -5.46
CA ASP A 11 50.29 13.66 -5.82
C ASP A 11 50.57 14.86 -4.91
N ILE A 12 49.52 15.47 -4.34
CA ILE A 12 49.66 16.60 -3.41
C ILE A 12 49.57 16.12 -1.96
N PHE A 13 48.53 15.34 -1.64
CA PHE A 13 48.31 14.88 -0.26
C PHE A 13 48.99 13.55 0.08
N ASN A 14 49.74 12.95 -0.86
CA ASN A 14 50.48 11.70 -0.67
C ASN A 14 49.64 10.56 -0.06
N LYS A 15 48.34 10.50 -0.38
CA LYS A 15 47.42 9.47 0.13
C LYS A 15 47.60 8.17 -0.66
N LYS A 16 48.00 7.10 0.04
CA LYS A 16 48.13 5.75 -0.54
C LYS A 16 46.77 5.08 -0.82
N LYS A 17 45.76 5.37 0.00
CA LYS A 17 44.39 4.88 -0.17
C LYS A 17 43.52 6.01 -0.67
N LEU A 18 43.08 5.90 -1.92
CA LEU A 18 42.20 6.88 -2.55
C LEU A 18 40.74 6.60 -2.18
N PRO A 19 39.89 7.64 -2.11
CA PRO A 19 38.46 7.47 -1.85
C PRO A 19 37.80 6.65 -2.97
N LEU A 20 36.91 5.74 -2.59
CA LEU A 20 36.04 5.02 -3.51
C LEU A 20 34.93 5.97 -3.97
N LEU A 21 34.86 6.21 -5.27
CA LEU A 21 33.85 7.08 -5.88
C LEU A 21 32.83 6.20 -6.61
N ILE A 22 31.85 5.71 -5.87
CA ILE A 22 30.79 4.86 -6.41
C ILE A 22 29.78 5.75 -7.12
N GLN A 23 29.52 5.47 -8.39
CA GLN A 23 28.44 6.12 -9.13
C GLN A 23 27.08 5.60 -8.66
N HIS A 24 26.15 6.52 -8.42
CA HIS A 24 24.76 6.23 -8.15
C HIS A 24 23.86 6.79 -9.26
N GLY A 25 22.68 6.21 -9.42
CA GLY A 25 21.63 6.74 -10.28
C GLY A 25 21.00 8.01 -9.69
N PHE A 26 20.16 8.67 -10.49
CA PHE A 26 19.36 9.80 -10.05
C PHE A 26 18.13 9.34 -9.27
N LEU A 27 17.82 10.06 -8.19
CA LEU A 27 16.56 9.94 -7.48
C LEU A 27 15.64 11.09 -7.89
N THR A 28 14.46 10.76 -8.41
CA THR A 28 13.41 11.74 -8.77
C THR A 28 12.08 11.39 -8.14
N PHE A 29 11.18 12.38 -8.10
CA PHE A 29 9.85 12.30 -7.52
C PHE A 29 8.85 12.79 -8.57
N GLY A 30 8.23 11.86 -9.29
CA GLY A 30 7.38 12.17 -10.45
C GLY A 30 8.14 12.93 -11.54
N GLY A 31 9.37 12.50 -11.84
CA GLY A 31 10.25 13.08 -12.86
C GLY A 31 10.93 14.39 -12.46
N LYS A 32 10.70 14.88 -11.24
CA LYS A 32 11.33 16.10 -10.71
C LYS A 32 12.35 15.77 -9.63
N LYS A 33 13.44 16.53 -9.55
CA LYS A 33 14.39 16.41 -8.43
C LYS A 33 13.74 16.94 -7.16
N LEU A 34 14.07 16.35 -6.01
CA LEU A 34 13.76 16.96 -4.71
C LEU A 34 14.41 18.35 -4.66
N SER A 35 13.60 19.38 -4.43
CA SER A 35 14.10 20.73 -4.20
C SER A 35 13.82 21.14 -2.75
N GLY A 36 14.80 21.79 -2.12
CA GLY A 36 14.63 22.34 -0.76
C GLY A 36 13.62 23.49 -0.69
N SER A 37 13.25 24.08 -1.83
CA SER A 37 12.18 25.07 -1.98
C SER A 37 11.01 24.51 -2.80
N SER A 38 9.82 25.10 -2.63
CA SER A 38 8.53 24.69 -3.23
C SER A 38 8.44 24.74 -4.76
N GLY A 39 9.53 25.06 -5.46
CA GLY A 39 9.49 25.53 -6.85
C GLY A 39 9.37 24.45 -7.93
N SER A 40 9.46 23.15 -7.64
CA SER A 40 9.36 22.17 -8.74
C SER A 40 8.90 20.76 -8.38
N GLY A 41 9.08 20.28 -7.14
CA GLY A 41 8.67 18.93 -6.71
C GLY A 41 8.13 18.91 -5.28
N MET A 42 7.93 17.71 -4.74
CA MET A 42 7.57 17.53 -3.32
C MET A 42 8.68 18.13 -2.43
N PRO A 43 8.37 19.02 -1.46
CA PRO A 43 9.38 19.49 -0.52
C PRO A 43 9.87 18.34 0.36
N VAL A 44 11.18 18.28 0.63
CA VAL A 44 11.78 17.26 1.52
C VAL A 44 11.09 17.23 2.89
N SER A 45 10.66 18.39 3.40
CA SER A 45 9.95 18.54 4.67
C SER A 45 8.57 17.88 4.71
N GLU A 46 7.96 17.61 3.55
CA GLU A 46 6.66 16.95 3.46
C GLU A 46 6.79 15.43 3.51
N PHE A 47 7.97 14.88 3.22
CA PHE A 47 8.17 13.44 3.09
C PHE A 47 7.87 12.66 4.38
N PRO A 48 8.38 13.07 5.57
CA PRO A 48 8.07 12.37 6.83
C PRO A 48 6.59 12.40 7.22
N LYS A 49 5.79 13.28 6.61
CA LYS A 49 4.35 13.39 6.84
C LYS A 49 3.55 12.36 6.06
N ILE A 50 4.13 11.67 5.08
CA ILE A 50 3.44 10.62 4.31
C ILE A 50 4.03 9.23 4.53
N LEU A 51 5.31 9.12 4.90
CA LEU A 51 6.02 7.86 5.04
C LEU A 51 7.12 7.98 6.08
N GLU A 52 7.37 6.93 6.85
CA GLU A 52 8.54 6.85 7.72
C GLU A 52 9.84 6.90 6.88
N PRO A 53 10.87 7.64 7.32
CA PRO A 53 12.16 7.67 6.62
C PRO A 53 12.78 6.28 6.38
N GLU A 54 12.69 5.39 7.36
CA GLU A 54 13.18 4.00 7.31
C GLU A 54 12.50 3.23 6.17
N THR A 55 11.19 3.40 6.01
CA THR A 55 10.41 2.77 4.94
C THR A 55 10.91 3.18 3.56
N PHE A 56 11.29 4.44 3.37
CA PHE A 56 11.86 4.90 2.11
C PHE A 56 13.31 4.45 1.92
N LEU A 57 14.13 4.50 2.97
CA LEU A 57 15.51 4.01 2.93
C LEU A 57 15.55 2.53 2.55
N TYR A 58 14.63 1.72 3.06
CA TYR A 58 14.46 0.34 2.65
C TYR A 58 14.25 0.21 1.15
N LYS A 59 13.37 1.03 0.55
CA LYS A 59 13.17 1.04 -0.92
C LYS A 59 14.45 1.37 -1.67
N ILE A 60 15.23 2.34 -1.19
CA ILE A 60 16.52 2.71 -1.79
C ILE A 60 17.52 1.57 -1.71
N TYR A 61 17.69 0.94 -0.54
CA TYR A 61 18.64 -0.16 -0.35
C TYR A 61 18.21 -1.47 -1.00
N ARG A 62 16.91 -1.65 -1.22
CA ARG A 62 16.37 -2.81 -1.93
C ARG A 62 16.59 -2.71 -3.44
N ASN A 63 16.74 -1.49 -3.96
CA ASN A 63 16.99 -1.19 -5.37
C ASN A 63 18.48 -1.21 -5.72
N ASN A 64 18.78 -1.27 -7.02
CA ASN A 64 20.15 -1.09 -7.49
C ASN A 64 20.52 0.39 -7.43
N LEU A 65 21.45 0.75 -6.55
CA LEU A 65 21.88 2.15 -6.37
C LEU A 65 22.50 2.77 -7.63
N ARG A 66 22.90 1.98 -8.63
CA ARG A 66 23.46 2.47 -9.90
C ARG A 66 22.41 2.84 -10.95
N THR A 67 21.15 2.49 -10.73
CA THR A 67 20.06 2.80 -11.66
C THR A 67 19.25 3.98 -11.15
N ASP A 68 18.76 4.81 -12.08
CA ASP A 68 17.84 5.88 -11.74
C ASP A 68 16.56 5.31 -11.13
N PHE A 69 16.01 6.01 -10.14
CA PHE A 69 14.79 5.64 -9.44
C PHE A 69 13.85 6.85 -9.38
N ASP A 70 12.64 6.70 -9.91
CA ASP A 70 11.59 7.70 -9.85
C ASP A 70 10.49 7.22 -8.89
N PHE A 71 10.25 7.98 -7.82
CA PHE A 71 9.23 7.69 -6.82
C PHE A 71 7.97 8.54 -7.06
N LYS A 72 6.88 7.88 -7.44
CA LYS A 72 5.60 8.54 -7.72
C LYS A 72 4.77 8.63 -6.46
N VAL A 73 4.90 9.75 -5.75
CA VAL A 73 4.28 9.97 -4.44
C VAL A 73 2.76 9.71 -4.44
N ASP A 74 2.08 10.02 -5.54
CA ASP A 74 0.63 9.89 -5.69
C ASP A 74 0.10 8.44 -5.75
N PHE A 75 0.98 7.46 -6.02
CA PHE A 75 0.61 6.05 -6.17
C PHE A 75 1.54 5.06 -5.46
N ASP A 76 2.84 5.33 -5.37
CA ASP A 76 3.84 4.35 -4.90
C ASP A 76 3.86 4.21 -3.37
N VAL A 77 3.43 5.23 -2.62
CA VAL A 77 3.51 5.28 -1.14
C VAL A 77 2.92 4.03 -0.47
N PRO A 78 1.68 3.58 -0.78
CA PRO A 78 1.14 2.37 -0.17
C PRO A 78 1.95 1.12 -0.50
N SER A 79 2.45 1.00 -1.74
CA SER A 79 3.23 -0.17 -2.17
C SER A 79 4.58 -0.24 -1.47
N VAL A 80 5.25 0.89 -1.32
CA VAL A 80 6.55 0.97 -0.64
C VAL A 80 6.40 0.69 0.86
N ALA A 81 5.35 1.19 1.49
CA ALA A 81 5.01 0.83 2.88
C ALA A 81 4.75 -0.68 3.04
N SER A 82 3.96 -1.26 2.14
CA SER A 82 3.65 -2.70 2.14
C SER A 82 4.91 -3.57 1.94
N GLU A 83 5.83 -3.15 1.06
CA GLU A 83 7.11 -3.84 0.86
C GLU A 83 8.01 -3.79 2.11
N TYR A 84 7.97 -2.69 2.87
CA TYR A 84 8.70 -2.54 4.14
C TYR A 84 8.07 -3.39 5.24
N ASP A 85 6.74 -3.35 5.39
CA ASP A 85 6.02 -4.13 6.40
C ASP A 85 6.30 -5.64 6.21
N LYS A 86 6.31 -6.12 4.97
CA LYS A 86 6.73 -7.50 4.63
C LYS A 86 8.18 -7.79 4.98
N ALA A 87 9.08 -6.82 4.80
CA ALA A 87 10.47 -6.99 5.17
C ALA A 87 10.67 -7.03 6.70
N GLU A 88 9.88 -6.25 7.44
CA GLU A 88 9.80 -6.28 8.90
C GLU A 88 9.30 -7.66 9.38
N GLU A 89 8.22 -8.18 8.78
CA GLU A 89 7.75 -9.55 9.04
C GLU A 89 8.86 -10.58 8.86
N LEU A 90 9.55 -10.55 7.71
CA LEU A 90 10.66 -11.47 7.42
C LEU A 90 11.88 -11.30 8.34
N PHE A 91 12.10 -10.11 8.88
CA PHE A 91 13.18 -9.86 9.83
C PHE A 91 12.88 -10.52 11.19
N TYR A 92 11.65 -10.42 11.68
CA TYR A 92 11.23 -10.99 12.97
C TYR A 92 10.82 -12.47 12.90
N GLU A 93 10.38 -12.96 11.74
CA GLU A 93 9.98 -14.35 11.57
C GLU A 93 11.19 -15.25 11.30
N GLU A 94 11.45 -16.18 12.22
CA GLU A 94 12.42 -17.26 12.07
C GLU A 94 11.93 -18.37 11.12
N VAL A 95 11.42 -18.00 9.95
CA VAL A 95 10.90 -18.98 8.98
C VAL A 95 11.96 -19.29 7.92
N GLU A 96 12.19 -20.58 7.67
CA GLU A 96 12.96 -21.07 6.52
C GLU A 96 12.19 -20.79 5.24
N ILE A 97 12.82 -20.10 4.29
CA ILE A 97 12.20 -19.74 3.00
C ILE A 97 12.95 -20.47 1.87
N GLU A 98 12.20 -21.04 0.92
CA GLU A 98 12.72 -21.75 -0.27
C GLU A 98 13.71 -20.91 -1.11
N HIS A 99 13.66 -19.58 -1.00
CA HIS A 99 14.49 -18.63 -1.76
C HIS A 99 15.44 -17.84 -0.85
N LYS A 100 16.36 -18.56 -0.20
CA LYS A 100 17.34 -18.02 0.78
C LYS A 100 18.00 -16.70 0.38
N LYS A 101 18.48 -16.56 -0.86
CA LYS A 101 19.17 -15.35 -1.35
C LYS A 101 18.27 -14.11 -1.45
N THR A 102 16.99 -14.29 -1.79
CA THR A 102 16.03 -13.17 -1.86
C THR A 102 15.65 -12.71 -0.46
N ARG A 103 15.46 -13.64 0.47
CA ARG A 103 15.25 -13.36 1.90
C ARG A 103 16.43 -12.57 2.47
N GLU A 104 17.65 -13.08 2.30
CA GLU A 104 18.88 -12.42 2.78
C GLU A 104 18.98 -10.97 2.30
N LYS A 105 18.68 -10.71 1.02
CA LYS A 105 18.68 -9.33 0.49
C LYS A 105 17.60 -8.45 1.10
N THR A 106 16.38 -8.97 1.26
CA THR A 106 15.26 -8.22 1.85
C THR A 106 15.53 -7.87 3.31
N VAL A 107 15.92 -8.86 4.11
CA VAL A 107 16.29 -8.67 5.52
C VAL A 107 17.48 -7.73 5.64
N LYS A 108 18.50 -7.87 4.78
CA LYS A 108 19.66 -6.97 4.83
C LYS A 108 19.30 -5.53 4.46
N ALA A 109 18.45 -5.32 3.47
CA ALA A 109 17.97 -3.99 3.12
C ALA A 109 17.16 -3.38 4.27
N TYR A 110 16.33 -4.17 4.95
CA TYR A 110 15.60 -3.74 6.14
C TYR A 110 16.53 -3.33 7.28
N GLU A 111 17.55 -4.14 7.60
CA GLU A 111 18.57 -3.81 8.60
C GLU A 111 19.31 -2.50 8.28
N LEU A 112 19.70 -2.30 7.02
CA LEU A 112 20.42 -1.09 6.60
C LEU A 112 19.54 0.16 6.63
N ALA A 113 18.22 0.00 6.52
CA ALA A 113 17.25 1.09 6.52
C ALA A 113 16.99 1.71 7.88
N GLN A 114 17.35 1.00 8.96
CA GLN A 114 17.03 1.42 10.32
C GLN A 114 17.90 2.60 10.75
N ILE A 115 17.25 3.67 11.18
CA ILE A 115 17.91 4.86 11.75
C ILE A 115 18.19 4.64 13.23
N GLU A 116 17.21 4.07 13.94
CA GLU A 116 17.32 3.68 15.34
C GLU A 116 17.42 2.16 15.49
N LYS A 117 17.65 1.69 16.72
CA LYS A 117 17.69 0.24 16.99
C LYS A 117 16.28 -0.34 16.84
N ASN A 118 16.17 -1.45 16.09
CA ASN A 118 14.92 -2.21 15.99
C ASN A 118 14.37 -2.58 17.37
N PRO A 119 13.04 -2.53 17.57
CA PRO A 119 12.43 -3.00 18.80
C PRO A 119 12.66 -4.51 18.99
N GLU A 120 12.64 -4.98 20.24
CA GLU A 120 12.85 -6.40 20.54
C GLU A 120 11.72 -7.28 19.99
N THR A 121 10.50 -6.75 19.95
CA THR A 121 9.29 -7.41 19.46
C THR A 121 8.82 -6.75 18.17
N LYS A 122 8.29 -7.56 17.24
CA LYS A 122 7.67 -7.08 16.00
C LYS A 122 6.53 -6.09 16.33
N PRO A 123 6.55 -4.85 15.79
CA PRO A 123 5.42 -3.93 15.92
C PRO A 123 4.18 -4.41 15.18
N ILE A 124 3.01 -3.97 15.63
CA ILE A 124 1.77 -4.22 14.89
C ILE A 124 1.65 -3.22 13.74
N ARG A 125 1.50 -3.74 12.52
CA ARG A 125 1.39 -2.96 11.29
C ARG A 125 0.05 -3.24 10.59
N ILE A 126 -0.70 -2.19 10.30
CA ILE A 126 -1.81 -2.26 9.34
C ILE A 126 -1.27 -1.85 7.98
N ASP A 127 -1.49 -2.68 6.95
CA ASP A 127 -1.10 -2.35 5.58
C ASP A 127 -1.61 -0.95 5.19
N TYR A 128 -0.72 -0.15 4.62
CA TYR A 128 -0.98 1.26 4.34
C TYR A 128 -2.17 1.45 3.40
N GLY A 129 -2.28 0.63 2.35
CA GLY A 129 -3.38 0.68 1.38
C GLY A 129 -4.70 0.21 1.99
N HIS A 130 -4.63 -0.79 2.87
CA HIS A 130 -5.79 -1.23 3.64
C HIS A 130 -6.30 -0.13 4.57
N LEU A 131 -5.42 0.48 5.36
CA LEU A 131 -5.77 1.59 6.24
C LEU A 131 -6.36 2.75 5.44
N ALA A 132 -5.78 3.08 4.28
CA ALA A 132 -6.29 4.13 3.40
C ALA A 132 -7.72 3.84 2.90
N THR A 133 -8.03 2.59 2.60
CA THR A 133 -9.38 2.17 2.17
C THR A 133 -10.36 2.23 3.35
N MET A 134 -9.96 1.71 4.52
CA MET A 134 -10.77 1.72 5.74
C MET A 134 -11.13 3.14 6.18
N MET A 135 -10.16 4.06 6.14
CA MET A 135 -10.36 5.47 6.47
C MET A 135 -11.41 6.13 5.59
N GLN A 136 -11.38 5.89 4.28
CA GLN A 136 -12.34 6.47 3.35
C GLN A 136 -13.75 5.89 3.52
N VAL A 137 -13.86 4.58 3.78
CA VAL A 137 -15.14 3.92 4.11
C VAL A 137 -15.73 4.49 5.40
N CYS A 138 -14.90 4.73 6.42
CA CYS A 138 -15.31 5.33 7.68
C CYS A 138 -15.42 6.86 7.66
N LEU A 139 -15.30 7.51 6.50
CA LEU A 139 -15.33 8.97 6.38
C LEU A 139 -14.33 9.67 7.32
N PHE A 140 -13.16 9.06 7.52
CA PHE A 140 -12.08 9.50 8.40
C PHE A 140 -12.44 9.60 9.90
N ASP A 141 -13.52 8.95 10.33
CA ASP A 141 -13.82 8.75 11.75
C ASP A 141 -12.88 7.68 12.34
N LYS A 142 -11.87 8.16 13.08
CA LYS A 142 -10.84 7.32 13.67
C LYS A 142 -11.39 6.24 14.60
N LYS A 143 -12.47 6.52 15.36
CA LYS A 143 -13.08 5.51 16.25
C LYS A 143 -13.73 4.40 15.45
N GLN A 144 -14.42 4.74 14.37
CA GLN A 144 -15.01 3.75 13.47
C GLN A 144 -13.95 2.92 12.76
N VAL A 145 -12.86 3.55 12.30
CA VAL A 145 -11.71 2.84 11.69
C VAL A 145 -11.15 1.80 12.65
N ILE A 146 -10.84 2.19 13.89
CA ILE A 146 -10.31 1.28 14.92
C ILE A 146 -11.29 0.13 15.18
N ASN A 147 -12.58 0.43 15.35
CA ASN A 147 -13.61 -0.60 15.58
C ASN A 147 -13.70 -1.59 14.42
N LYS A 148 -13.66 -1.12 13.17
CA LYS A 148 -13.70 -2.01 12.00
C LYS A 148 -12.44 -2.84 11.87
N LEU A 149 -11.25 -2.26 12.08
CA LEU A 149 -9.99 -3.01 12.07
C LEU A 149 -9.96 -4.12 13.14
N LYS A 150 -10.51 -3.84 14.33
CA LYS A 150 -10.66 -4.84 15.40
C LYS A 150 -11.63 -5.96 15.04
N LYS A 151 -12.81 -5.62 14.52
CA LYS A 151 -13.78 -6.61 14.02
C LYS A 151 -13.24 -7.45 12.87
N ALA A 152 -12.43 -6.84 12.02
CA ALA A 152 -11.73 -7.52 10.95
C ALA A 152 -10.53 -8.34 11.46
N HIS A 153 -10.17 -8.32 12.74
CA HIS A 153 -8.99 -8.99 13.31
C HIS A 153 -7.63 -8.49 12.76
N LEU A 154 -7.60 -7.29 12.18
CA LEU A 154 -6.38 -6.64 11.71
C LEU A 154 -5.67 -5.88 12.83
N LEU A 155 -6.43 -5.44 13.83
CA LEU A 155 -5.92 -4.80 15.04
C LEU A 155 -6.38 -5.63 16.25
N PRO A 156 -5.50 -6.04 17.17
CA PRO A 156 -5.92 -6.82 18.33
C PRO A 156 -6.76 -5.98 19.29
N GLU A 157 -7.61 -6.65 20.06
CA GLU A 157 -8.43 -5.99 21.08
C GLU A 157 -7.57 -5.33 22.17
N ASN A 158 -6.55 -6.06 22.62
CA ASN A 158 -5.58 -5.62 23.62
C ASN A 158 -4.29 -5.16 22.95
N ILE A 159 -4.34 -3.98 22.34
CA ILE A 159 -3.16 -3.32 21.77
C ILE A 159 -2.34 -2.62 22.86
N SER A 160 -1.01 -2.71 22.79
CA SER A 160 -0.13 -1.99 23.71
C SER A 160 -0.16 -0.48 23.44
N ASP A 161 0.14 0.35 24.45
CA ASP A 161 0.22 1.80 24.26
C ASP A 161 1.24 2.19 23.18
N LYS A 162 2.36 1.46 23.12
CA LYS A 162 3.41 1.64 22.12
C LYS A 162 2.93 1.35 20.70
N ASP A 163 2.27 0.20 20.50
CA ASP A 163 1.72 -0.14 19.18
C ASP A 163 0.58 0.81 18.78
N MET A 164 -0.20 1.28 19.75
CA MET A 164 -1.24 2.28 19.51
C MET A 164 -0.66 3.63 19.09
N GLU A 165 0.48 4.04 19.66
CA GLU A 165 1.23 5.22 19.22
C GLU A 165 1.74 5.06 17.78
N LEU A 166 2.32 3.91 17.44
CA LEU A 166 2.76 3.60 16.07
C LEU A 166 1.58 3.61 15.08
N PHE A 167 0.46 3.00 15.45
CA PHE A 167 -0.78 3.04 14.66
C PHE A 167 -1.26 4.49 14.44
N ASN A 168 -1.27 5.30 15.50
CA ASN A 168 -1.66 6.71 15.41
C ASN A 168 -0.73 7.49 14.47
N GLY A 169 0.58 7.29 14.59
CA GLY A 169 1.57 7.89 13.72
C GLY A 169 1.41 7.48 12.25
N ARG A 170 1.04 6.22 11.99
CA ARG A 170 0.71 5.75 10.64
C ARG A 170 -0.60 6.35 10.14
N TYR A 171 -1.65 6.39 10.97
CA TYR A 171 -2.95 6.96 10.63
C TYR A 171 -2.83 8.41 10.13
N GLU A 172 -2.09 9.25 10.85
CA GLU A 172 -1.89 10.65 10.43
C GLU A 172 -1.13 10.74 9.10
N LYS A 173 -0.15 9.85 8.86
CA LYS A 173 0.56 9.82 7.59
C LYS A 173 -0.32 9.40 6.42
N VAL A 174 -1.12 8.35 6.60
CA VAL A 174 -2.09 7.90 5.59
C VAL A 174 -3.10 9.00 5.29
N LYS A 175 -3.63 9.64 6.33
CA LYS A 175 -4.55 10.78 6.18
C LYS A 175 -3.93 11.90 5.36
N TYR A 176 -2.73 12.33 5.75
CA TYR A 176 -2.01 13.42 5.10
C TYR A 176 -1.71 13.09 3.63
N TRP A 177 -1.29 11.86 3.35
CA TRP A 177 -1.07 11.38 2.00
C TRP A 177 -2.35 11.39 1.16
N ILE A 178 -3.47 10.89 1.67
CA ILE A 178 -4.76 10.92 0.97
C ILE A 178 -5.17 12.35 0.63
N GLU A 179 -5.11 13.25 1.60
CA GLU A 179 -5.57 14.64 1.44
C GLU A 179 -4.71 15.43 0.43
N ASN A 180 -3.40 15.20 0.40
CA ASN A 180 -2.46 16.09 -0.30
C ASN A 180 -1.83 15.51 -1.57
N PHE A 181 -1.72 14.17 -1.68
CA PHE A 181 -0.92 13.56 -2.74
C PHE A 181 -1.61 12.41 -3.47
N ALA A 182 -2.46 11.63 -2.81
CA ALA A 182 -3.07 10.45 -3.41
C ALA A 182 -3.83 10.82 -4.70
N ASN A 183 -3.63 10.00 -5.72
CA ASN A 183 -4.31 10.21 -6.99
C ASN A 183 -5.84 10.07 -6.86
N GLU A 184 -6.58 10.64 -7.81
CA GLU A 184 -8.05 10.59 -7.80
C GLU A 184 -8.63 9.18 -7.93
N ASN A 185 -7.86 8.22 -8.44
CA ASN A 185 -8.28 6.82 -8.57
C ASN A 185 -8.29 6.09 -7.21
N LEU A 186 -7.46 6.54 -6.26
CA LEU A 186 -7.38 6.01 -4.89
C LEU A 186 -8.32 6.75 -3.93
N LYS A 187 -8.83 7.92 -4.34
CA LYS A 187 -9.89 8.65 -3.65
C LYS A 187 -11.27 8.21 -4.11
N PHE A 188 -12.11 7.73 -3.21
CA PHE A 188 -13.46 7.26 -3.57
C PHE A 188 -14.51 7.60 -2.53
N LYS A 189 -15.77 7.44 -2.94
CA LYS A 189 -16.95 7.49 -2.07
C LYS A 189 -17.83 6.29 -2.38
N ILE A 190 -18.53 5.80 -1.38
CA ILE A 190 -19.49 4.73 -1.54
C ILE A 190 -20.78 5.30 -2.14
N VAL A 191 -21.26 4.66 -3.20
CA VAL A 191 -22.50 5.01 -3.89
C VAL A 191 -23.63 4.18 -3.28
N GLU A 192 -24.51 4.83 -2.53
CA GLU A 192 -25.65 4.17 -1.89
C GLU A 192 -26.70 3.70 -2.90
N ASN A 193 -26.89 4.44 -3.99
CA ASN A 193 -27.87 4.14 -5.04
C ASN A 193 -27.14 4.17 -6.39
N PRO A 194 -26.87 3.00 -7.00
CA PRO A 194 -26.07 2.94 -8.21
C PRO A 194 -26.83 3.53 -9.39
N ASN A 195 -26.11 4.16 -10.33
CA ASN A 195 -26.71 4.64 -11.57
C ASN A 195 -27.10 3.44 -12.46
N CYS A 196 -28.40 3.27 -12.72
CA CYS A 196 -28.90 2.16 -13.52
C CYS A 196 -28.36 2.14 -14.97
N GLU A 197 -28.01 3.29 -15.56
CA GLU A 197 -27.39 3.30 -16.88
C GLU A 197 -26.01 2.64 -16.86
N ASP A 198 -25.23 2.89 -15.81
CA ASP A 198 -23.92 2.28 -15.60
C ASP A 198 -24.03 0.79 -15.25
N VAL A 199 -24.99 0.45 -14.40
CA VAL A 199 -25.25 -0.93 -13.95
C VAL A 199 -25.70 -1.81 -15.12
N LYS A 200 -26.57 -1.31 -16.00
CA LYS A 200 -27.04 -2.06 -17.19
C LYS A 200 -25.93 -2.39 -18.19
N THR A 201 -24.73 -1.83 -18.03
CA THR A 201 -23.54 -2.27 -18.79
C THR A 201 -22.89 -3.55 -18.24
N ILE A 202 -23.38 -4.05 -17.11
CA ILE A 202 -23.01 -5.32 -16.48
C ILE A 202 -24.14 -6.31 -16.80
N GLU A 203 -23.81 -7.57 -17.04
CA GLU A 203 -24.85 -8.60 -17.19
C GLU A 203 -25.46 -8.94 -15.82
N LYS A 204 -26.79 -9.09 -15.76
CA LYS A 204 -27.51 -9.42 -14.51
C LYS A 204 -26.94 -10.69 -13.85
N THR A 205 -26.64 -11.70 -14.65
CA THR A 205 -26.04 -12.96 -14.21
C THR A 205 -24.68 -12.76 -13.53
N VAL A 206 -23.86 -11.82 -14.00
CA VAL A 206 -22.56 -11.50 -13.37
C VAL A 206 -22.77 -10.93 -11.96
N LEU A 207 -23.76 -10.06 -11.77
CA LEU A 207 -24.08 -9.51 -10.44
C LEU A 207 -24.60 -10.60 -9.49
N GLU A 208 -25.47 -11.48 -9.97
CA GLU A 208 -26.00 -12.60 -9.18
C GLU A 208 -24.89 -13.56 -8.75
N GLN A 209 -24.00 -13.95 -9.67
CA GLN A 209 -22.85 -14.81 -9.38
C GLN A 209 -21.85 -14.13 -8.43
N LEU A 210 -21.60 -12.83 -8.60
CA LEU A 210 -20.74 -12.06 -7.70
C LEU A 210 -21.32 -12.02 -6.27
N ILE A 211 -22.62 -11.76 -6.12
CA ILE A 211 -23.28 -11.74 -4.81
C ILE A 211 -23.16 -13.11 -4.14
N SER A 212 -23.37 -14.20 -4.91
CA SER A 212 -23.17 -15.56 -4.40
C SER A 212 -21.73 -15.78 -3.93
N ALA A 213 -20.75 -15.42 -4.75
CA ALA A 213 -19.34 -15.57 -4.42
C ALA A 213 -18.96 -14.82 -3.13
N ILE A 214 -19.44 -13.58 -2.96
CA ILE A 214 -19.15 -12.78 -1.75
C ILE A 214 -19.74 -13.40 -0.49
N LYS A 215 -20.92 -14.03 -0.58
CA LYS A 215 -21.55 -14.72 0.56
C LYS A 215 -20.77 -15.96 0.99
N GLU A 216 -20.16 -16.64 0.03
CA GLU A 216 -19.38 -17.87 0.26
C GLU A 216 -17.93 -17.62 0.67
N ILE A 217 -17.46 -16.36 0.67
CA ILE A 217 -16.12 -16.03 1.17
C ILE A 217 -15.99 -16.62 2.59
N PRO A 218 -14.93 -17.37 2.91
CA PRO A 218 -14.75 -17.92 4.26
C PRO A 218 -14.62 -16.84 5.34
N GLU A 219 -14.93 -17.20 6.59
CA GLU A 219 -14.59 -16.35 7.73
C GLU A 219 -13.07 -16.24 7.89
N GLY A 220 -12.59 -15.07 8.31
CA GLY A 220 -11.16 -14.79 8.51
C GLY A 220 -10.38 -14.45 7.23
N TYR A 221 -10.94 -14.63 6.03
CA TYR A 221 -10.30 -14.15 4.80
C TYR A 221 -10.27 -12.62 4.78
N GLN A 222 -9.15 -12.04 4.36
CA GLN A 222 -8.92 -10.59 4.35
C GLN A 222 -8.22 -10.15 3.06
N GLY A 223 -8.40 -8.89 2.66
CA GLY A 223 -7.58 -8.24 1.63
C GLY A 223 -7.29 -9.07 0.36
N ASP A 224 -6.06 -9.57 0.24
CA ASP A 224 -5.61 -10.33 -0.94
C ASP A 224 -6.24 -11.74 -1.01
N ASP A 225 -6.56 -12.39 0.13
CA ASP A 225 -7.24 -13.69 0.15
C ASP A 225 -8.64 -13.59 -0.44
N ILE A 226 -9.41 -12.56 -0.05
CA ILE A 226 -10.73 -12.28 -0.63
C ILE A 226 -10.60 -12.00 -2.13
N THR A 227 -9.59 -11.23 -2.53
CA THR A 227 -9.38 -10.90 -3.94
C THR A 227 -9.09 -12.14 -4.77
N GLN A 228 -8.28 -13.06 -4.25
CA GLN A 228 -7.96 -14.33 -4.88
C GLN A 228 -9.16 -15.28 -4.93
N ASP A 229 -9.95 -15.33 -3.86
CA ASP A 229 -11.18 -16.12 -3.80
C ASP A 229 -12.19 -15.68 -4.86
N LEU A 230 -12.45 -14.37 -4.98
CA LEU A 230 -13.31 -13.83 -6.04
C LEU A 230 -12.79 -14.12 -7.45
N TYR A 231 -11.47 -14.09 -7.62
CA TYR A 231 -10.84 -14.45 -8.89
C TYR A 231 -11.10 -15.92 -9.24
N ASN A 232 -11.00 -16.82 -8.27
CA ASN A 232 -11.27 -18.24 -8.44
C ASN A 232 -12.76 -18.50 -8.68
N ALA A 233 -13.64 -17.82 -7.93
CA ALA A 233 -15.09 -17.94 -8.06
C ALA A 233 -15.57 -17.53 -9.47
N ALA A 234 -15.05 -16.44 -10.02
CA ALA A 234 -15.36 -16.03 -11.40
C ALA A 234 -14.94 -17.10 -12.42
N LYS A 235 -13.74 -17.69 -12.27
CA LYS A 235 -13.26 -18.75 -13.15
C LYS A 235 -14.09 -20.03 -13.06
N ALA A 236 -14.57 -20.38 -11.87
CA ALA A 236 -15.37 -21.58 -11.65
C ALA A 236 -16.70 -21.56 -12.43
N VAL A 237 -17.20 -20.36 -12.75
CA VAL A 237 -18.42 -20.15 -13.55
C VAL A 237 -18.12 -19.65 -14.98
N ASP A 238 -16.91 -19.88 -15.47
CA ASP A 238 -16.42 -19.50 -16.81
C ASP A 238 -16.55 -17.99 -17.14
N LEU A 239 -16.49 -17.15 -16.10
CA LEU A 239 -16.45 -15.70 -16.24
C LEU A 239 -15.02 -15.18 -16.15
N LYS A 240 -14.74 -14.13 -16.92
CA LYS A 240 -13.49 -13.37 -16.75
C LYS A 240 -13.51 -12.66 -15.39
N PRO A 241 -12.49 -12.83 -14.52
CA PRO A 241 -12.45 -12.18 -13.21
C PRO A 241 -12.61 -10.65 -13.25
N THR A 242 -12.16 -10.01 -14.33
CA THR A 242 -12.35 -8.57 -14.57
C THR A 242 -13.81 -8.14 -14.55
N LEU A 243 -14.76 -9.03 -14.86
CA LEU A 243 -16.19 -8.73 -14.81
C LEU A 243 -16.69 -8.54 -13.37
N PHE A 244 -16.27 -9.41 -12.44
CA PHE A 244 -16.58 -9.27 -11.01
C PHE A 244 -16.04 -7.96 -10.46
N PHE A 245 -14.75 -7.67 -10.69
CA PHE A 245 -14.14 -6.44 -10.18
C PHE A 245 -14.78 -5.19 -10.78
N ARG A 246 -15.07 -5.19 -12.09
CA ARG A 246 -15.77 -4.08 -12.74
C ARG A 246 -17.18 -3.90 -12.16
N ALA A 247 -17.88 -4.98 -11.86
CA ALA A 247 -19.21 -4.91 -11.25
C ALA A 247 -19.15 -4.30 -9.84
N ILE A 248 -18.19 -4.71 -9.01
CA ILE A 248 -17.93 -4.09 -7.70
C ILE A 248 -17.72 -2.57 -7.86
N TYR A 249 -16.78 -2.15 -8.71
CA TYR A 249 -16.44 -0.73 -8.82
C TYR A 249 -17.55 0.12 -9.43
N LYS A 250 -18.26 -0.38 -10.44
CA LYS A 250 -19.36 0.37 -11.05
C LYS A 250 -20.53 0.53 -10.09
N THR A 251 -20.87 -0.51 -9.34
CA THR A 251 -22.00 -0.47 -8.42
C THR A 251 -21.68 0.32 -7.15
N ILE A 252 -20.54 0.02 -6.51
CA ILE A 252 -20.22 0.52 -5.17
C ILE A 252 -19.51 1.87 -5.23
N LEU A 253 -18.73 2.15 -6.28
CA LEU A 253 -17.94 3.38 -6.42
C LEU A 253 -18.42 4.29 -7.56
N GLY A 254 -19.30 3.81 -8.44
CA GLY A 254 -19.70 4.55 -9.65
C GLY A 254 -18.56 4.73 -10.66
N ARG A 255 -17.54 3.86 -10.64
CA ARG A 255 -16.29 4.03 -11.43
C ARG A 255 -15.85 2.72 -12.07
N LYS A 256 -14.91 2.81 -13.01
CA LYS A 256 -14.35 1.64 -13.72
C LYS A 256 -13.28 0.88 -12.93
N SER A 257 -12.69 1.52 -11.92
CA SER A 257 -11.60 1.01 -11.10
C SER A 257 -11.64 1.64 -9.72
N GLY A 258 -10.92 1.05 -8.76
CA GLY A 258 -10.82 1.54 -7.40
C GLY A 258 -9.69 0.84 -6.62
N PRO A 259 -9.72 0.91 -5.28
CA PRO A 259 -8.79 0.16 -4.44
C PRO A 259 -8.94 -1.36 -4.66
N ARG A 260 -8.02 -2.16 -4.13
CA ARG A 260 -8.13 -3.63 -4.20
C ARG A 260 -9.49 -4.09 -3.69
N ALA A 261 -10.16 -4.94 -4.47
CA ALA A 261 -11.55 -5.30 -4.22
C ALA A 261 -11.74 -6.03 -2.90
N GLY A 262 -10.86 -6.97 -2.54
CA GLY A 262 -10.97 -7.66 -1.26
C GLY A 262 -10.76 -6.74 -0.07
N THR A 263 -9.85 -5.77 -0.15
CA THR A 263 -9.69 -4.71 0.85
C THR A 263 -10.94 -3.84 1.00
N LEU A 264 -11.59 -3.50 -0.12
CA LEU A 264 -12.85 -2.73 -0.09
C LEU A 264 -13.98 -3.54 0.56
N ILE A 265 -14.05 -4.84 0.25
CA ILE A 265 -15.05 -5.75 0.81
C ILE A 265 -14.84 -5.94 2.31
N ASP A 266 -13.60 -6.11 2.74
CA ASP A 266 -13.24 -6.21 4.16
C ASP A 266 -13.62 -4.92 4.92
N ALA A 267 -13.27 -3.76 4.34
CA ALA A 267 -13.61 -2.47 4.94
C ALA A 267 -15.12 -2.22 5.03
N LEU A 268 -15.92 -2.64 4.05
CA LEU A 268 -17.37 -2.48 4.07
C LEU A 268 -18.07 -3.54 4.94
N GLY A 269 -17.64 -4.80 4.83
CA GLY A 269 -18.32 -5.99 5.33
C GLY A 269 -19.13 -6.69 4.22
N LYS A 270 -19.19 -8.03 4.26
CA LYS A 270 -19.85 -8.86 3.24
C LYS A 270 -21.34 -8.52 3.12
N GLU A 271 -22.01 -8.29 4.25
CA GLU A 271 -23.42 -7.96 4.31
C GLU A 271 -23.71 -6.64 3.61
N GLU A 272 -22.87 -5.64 3.84
CA GLU A 272 -23.04 -4.31 3.27
C GLU A 272 -22.76 -4.32 1.75
N VAL A 273 -21.72 -5.03 1.33
CA VAL A 273 -21.41 -5.19 -0.09
C VAL A 273 -22.53 -5.91 -0.83
N THR A 274 -23.03 -7.02 -0.28
CA THR A 274 -24.13 -7.79 -0.90
C THR A 274 -25.42 -6.98 -0.93
N ARG A 275 -25.71 -6.14 0.09
CA ARG A 275 -26.82 -5.19 0.07
C ARG A 275 -26.69 -4.17 -1.06
N LEU A 276 -25.52 -3.54 -1.21
CA LEU A 276 -25.26 -2.55 -2.26
C LEU A 276 -25.36 -3.16 -3.67
N LEU A 277 -24.82 -4.37 -3.85
CA LEU A 277 -24.96 -5.12 -5.11
C LEU A 277 -26.41 -5.55 -5.36
N GLY A 278 -27.17 -5.90 -4.31
CA GLY A 278 -28.59 -6.21 -4.41
C GLY A 278 -29.42 -5.05 -4.96
N LYS A 279 -29.15 -3.81 -4.52
CA LYS A 279 -29.78 -2.61 -5.08
C LYS A 279 -29.50 -2.43 -6.59
N ALA A 280 -28.35 -2.87 -7.07
CA ALA A 280 -28.06 -2.83 -8.51
C ALA A 280 -28.92 -3.83 -9.31
N LEU A 281 -29.40 -4.92 -8.68
CA LEU A 281 -30.33 -5.84 -9.35
C LEU A 281 -31.69 -5.19 -9.62
N ASP A 282 -32.11 -4.21 -8.82
CA ASP A 282 -33.36 -3.46 -9.04
C ASP A 282 -33.35 -2.64 -10.35
N CYS A 283 -32.18 -2.47 -10.97
CA CYS A 283 -32.06 -1.84 -12.28
C CYS A 283 -32.43 -2.76 -13.46
N PHE A 284 -32.66 -4.07 -13.23
CA PHE A 284 -32.97 -5.07 -14.27
C PHE A 284 -34.35 -5.73 -14.09
#